data_AF-A0A2Z5PGH8-F1
#
_entry.id   AF-A0A2Z5PGH8-F1
#
_cell.length_a   1.000
_cell.length_b   1.000
_cell.length_c   1.000
_cell.angle_alpha   90.00
_cell.angle_beta   90.00
_cell.angle_gamma   90.00
#
_symmetry.space_group_name_H-M   'P 1'
#
loop_
_entity.id
_entity.type
_entity.pdbx_description
1 polymer ?
#
loop_
_entity_poly.entity_id
_entity_poly.type
_entity_poly.pdbx_seq_one_letter_code
_entity_poly.pdbx_strand_id
1 'polypeptide(L)'
;MVKGEGIYKDVKKSLAFKEYEIIDFLGSETYKLKVLKPNSEFLGYEDIKLNKFVLKDEKGYYSIVTKRKDLEINKKVKIRYIYGDFEILEVGM
;
A
#
# COMPACT_ATOMS: atom_id res chain seq x y z
N MET A 1 -0.35 -3.76 -25.71
CA MET A 1 -0.46 -2.39 -25.14
C MET A 1 0.45 -2.37 -23.94
N VAL A 2 1.58 -1.68 -24.03
CA VAL A 2 2.60 -1.65 -22.98
C VAL A 2 2.01 -0.83 -21.82
N LYS A 3 1.49 -1.52 -20.79
CA LYS A 3 1.04 -0.85 -19.55
C LYS A 3 2.31 -0.30 -18.92
N GLY A 4 2.53 1.00 -19.10
CA GLY A 4 3.77 1.66 -18.72
C GLY A 4 4.10 1.37 -17.26
N GLU A 5 5.33 0.90 -17.04
CA GLU A 5 6.05 1.06 -15.78
C GLU A 5 6.25 2.57 -15.54
N GLY A 6 5.15 3.28 -15.27
CA GLY A 6 5.18 4.64 -14.76
C GLY A 6 5.75 4.56 -13.35
N ILE A 7 6.82 5.29 -13.09
CA ILE A 7 7.38 5.45 -11.75
C ILE A 7 6.37 6.31 -10.95
N TYR A 8 5.31 5.68 -10.45
CA TYR A 8 4.39 6.33 -9.52
C TYR A 8 5.16 6.68 -8.24
N LYS A 9 4.87 7.85 -7.67
CA LYS A 9 5.46 8.22 -6.38
C LYS A 9 4.81 7.37 -5.29
N ASP A 10 5.57 6.82 -4.36
CA ASP A 10 4.95 6.11 -3.25
C ASP A 10 4.12 7.04 -2.36
N VAL A 11 3.04 6.50 -1.79
CA VAL A 11 2.26 7.18 -0.76
C VAL A 11 3.19 7.60 0.37
N LYS A 12 3.16 8.90 0.72
CA LYS A 12 4.00 9.43 1.80
C LYS A 12 3.65 8.79 3.13
N LYS A 13 4.69 8.40 3.86
CA LYS A 13 4.58 7.98 5.26
C LYS A 13 4.19 9.18 6.12
N SER A 14 2.92 9.23 6.52
CA SER A 14 2.31 10.33 7.29
C SER A 14 1.37 9.75 8.33
N LEU A 15 1.43 10.26 9.57
CA LEU A 15 0.50 9.88 10.64
C LEU A 15 -0.91 10.44 10.41
N ALA A 16 -1.02 11.56 9.69
CA ALA A 16 -2.31 12.14 9.32
C ALA A 16 -2.93 11.36 8.16
N PHE A 17 -4.24 11.10 8.27
CA PHE A 17 -5.01 10.50 7.20
C PHE A 17 -5.02 11.39 5.96
N LYS A 18 -4.84 10.75 4.82
CA LYS A 18 -5.06 11.35 3.51
C LYS A 18 -6.00 10.49 2.69
N GLU A 19 -6.89 11.15 1.97
CA GLU A 19 -7.86 10.51 1.10
C GLU A 19 -7.25 10.27 -0.27
N TYR A 20 -7.48 9.09 -0.82
CA TYR A 20 -7.08 8.69 -2.16
C TYR A 20 -8.22 7.91 -2.81
N GLU A 21 -8.27 7.93 -4.14
CA GLU A 21 -9.11 7.03 -4.94
C GLU A 21 -8.23 5.92 -5.52
N ILE A 22 -8.66 4.67 -5.40
CA ILE A 22 -7.99 3.53 -6.04
C ILE A 22 -8.38 3.51 -7.51
N ILE A 23 -7.41 3.49 -8.41
CA ILE A 23 -7.69 3.58 -9.85
C ILE A 23 -7.19 2.38 -10.67
N ASP A 24 -6.20 1.63 -10.16
CA ASP A 24 -5.70 0.44 -10.84
C ASP A 24 -5.04 -0.53 -9.84
N PHE A 25 -4.94 -1.79 -10.24
CA PHE A 25 -4.22 -2.83 -9.53
C PHE A 25 -3.07 -3.33 -10.40
N LEU A 26 -1.83 -3.13 -9.92
CA LEU A 26 -0.62 -3.47 -10.67
C LEU A 26 -0.19 -4.94 -10.49
N GLY A 27 -0.82 -5.67 -9.57
CA GLY A 27 -0.50 -7.05 -9.28
C GLY A 27 0.02 -7.27 -7.86
N SER A 28 0.43 -8.51 -7.59
CA SER A 28 1.02 -8.90 -6.32
C SER A 28 2.48 -9.26 -6.49
N GLU A 29 3.32 -8.84 -5.56
CA GLU A 29 4.74 -9.18 -5.49
C GLU A 29 5.04 -9.87 -4.15
N THR A 30 5.98 -10.80 -4.15
CA THR A 30 6.40 -11.50 -2.92
C THR A 30 7.65 -10.81 -2.39
N TYR A 31 7.56 -10.30 -1.16
CA TYR A 31 8.65 -9.64 -0.46
C TYR A 31 9.16 -10.53 0.65
N LYS A 32 10.49 -10.68 0.72
CA LYS A 32 11.15 -11.41 1.80
C LYS A 32 11.43 -10.46 2.96
N LEU A 33 10.63 -10.52 4.01
CA LEU A 33 10.70 -9.58 5.14
C LEU A 33 11.39 -10.22 6.34
N LYS A 34 12.23 -9.43 7.02
CA LYS A 34 12.92 -9.82 8.26
C LYS A 34 11.90 -9.85 9.40
N VAL A 35 11.71 -11.00 10.05
CA VAL A 35 10.79 -11.14 11.17
C VAL A 35 11.55 -11.04 12.48
N LEU A 36 11.05 -10.17 13.36
CA LEU A 36 11.61 -9.91 14.68
C LEU A 36 10.55 -10.22 15.74
N LYS A 37 10.96 -10.83 16.86
CA LYS A 37 10.15 -10.85 18.08
C LYS A 37 9.99 -9.44 18.65
N PRO A 38 9.02 -9.20 19.56
CA PRO A 38 8.89 -7.93 20.27
C PRO A 38 10.16 -7.51 21.03
N ASN A 39 10.97 -8.48 21.48
CA ASN A 39 12.28 -8.24 22.11
C ASN A 39 13.42 -8.00 21.09
N SER A 40 13.10 -7.77 19.81
CA SER A 40 14.04 -7.57 18.70
C SER A 40 14.91 -8.78 18.33
N GLU A 41 14.62 -9.98 18.84
CA GLU A 41 15.31 -11.20 18.42
C GLU A 41 14.92 -11.60 16.99
N PHE A 42 15.93 -11.88 16.15
CA PHE A 42 15.72 -12.30 14.76
C PHE A 42 15.26 -13.75 14.68
N LEU A 43 14.08 -13.97 14.08
CA LEU A 43 13.49 -15.31 13.94
C LEU A 43 13.75 -15.94 12.57
N GLY A 44 13.98 -15.13 11.55
CA GLY A 44 14.11 -15.60 10.18
C GLY A 44 13.51 -14.62 9.18
N TYR A 45 13.42 -15.07 7.94
CA TYR A 45 12.74 -14.36 6.88
C TYR A 45 11.42 -15.05 6.56
N GLU A 46 10.36 -14.26 6.35
CA GLU A 46 9.10 -14.75 5.81
C GLU A 46 8.85 -14.16 4.43
N ASP A 47 8.38 -15.00 3.51
CA ASP A 47 7.89 -14.59 2.20
C ASP A 47 6.46 -14.08 2.34
N ILE A 48 6.28 -12.77 2.21
CA ILE A 48 4.99 -12.10 2.36
C ILE A 48 4.53 -11.60 0.99
N LYS A 49 3.36 -12.06 0.57
CA LYS A 49 2.71 -11.57 -0.64
C LYS A 49 2.04 -10.23 -0.37
N LEU A 50 2.49 -9.19 -1.05
CA LEU A 50 1.93 -7.83 -0.98
C LEU A 50 1.30 -7.46 -2.32
N ASN A 51 0.27 -6.62 -2.26
CA ASN A 51 -0.50 -6.15 -3.40
C ASN A 51 -0.14 -4.69 -3.69
N LYS A 52 0.10 -4.38 -4.96
CA LYS A 52 0.47 -3.03 -5.42
C LYS A 52 -0.72 -2.38 -6.13
N PHE A 53 -1.16 -1.25 -5.61
CA PHE A 53 -2.27 -0.47 -6.16
C PHE A 53 -1.80 0.90 -6.63
N VAL A 54 -2.49 1.44 -7.63
CA VAL A 54 -2.36 2.84 -8.03
C VAL A 54 -3.49 3.63 -7.41
N LEU A 55 -3.10 4.74 -6.80
CA LEU A 55 -3.96 5.68 -6.12
C LEU A 55 -3.90 7.04 -6.80
N LYS A 56 -4.95 7.83 -6.65
CA LYS A 56 -5.02 9.21 -7.13
C LYS A 56 -5.52 10.14 -6.03
N ASP A 57 -4.89 11.30 -5.90
CA ASP A 57 -5.42 12.45 -5.18
C ASP A 57 -5.45 13.69 -6.09
N GLU A 58 -5.77 14.86 -5.53
CA GLU A 58 -5.80 16.14 -6.27
C GLU A 58 -4.42 16.56 -6.83
N LYS A 59 -3.33 16.03 -6.28
CA LYS A 59 -1.94 16.38 -6.61
C LYS A 59 -1.31 15.41 -7.59
N GLY A 60 -1.91 14.23 -7.83
CA GLY A 60 -1.46 13.30 -8.86
C GLY A 60 -1.69 11.83 -8.50
N TYR A 61 -0.82 10.98 -9.07
CA TYR A 61 -0.91 9.53 -8.97
C TYR A 61 0.20 8.96 -8.07
N TYR A 62 -0.14 7.94 -7.30
CA TYR A 62 0.74 7.30 -6.33
C TYR A 62 0.67 5.78 -6.38
N SER A 63 1.70 5.11 -5.90
CA SER A 63 1.68 3.67 -5.61
C SER A 63 1.57 3.42 -4.12
N ILE A 64 0.84 2.37 -3.76
CA ILE A 64 0.91 1.76 -2.43
C ILE A 64 1.13 0.26 -2.55
N VAL A 65 1.97 -0.27 -1.68
CA VAL A 65 2.16 -1.71 -1.47
C VAL A 65 1.56 -2.06 -0.12
N THR A 66 0.60 -2.99 -0.08
CA THR A 66 -0.14 -3.35 1.14
C THR A 66 -0.51 -4.82 1.16
N LYS A 67 -0.76 -5.37 2.35
CA LYS A 67 -1.30 -6.73 2.53
C LYS A 67 -2.79 -6.84 2.19
N ARG A 68 -3.53 -5.71 2.13
CA ARG A 68 -4.97 -5.69 1.77
C ARG A 68 -5.16 -6.22 0.34
N LYS A 69 -6.23 -6.98 0.14
CA LYS A 69 -6.57 -7.62 -1.17
C LYS A 69 -7.99 -7.25 -1.65
N ASP A 70 -8.73 -6.61 -0.77
CA ASP A 70 -10.15 -6.29 -0.84
C ASP A 70 -10.39 -4.84 -1.27
N LEU A 71 -9.34 -4.15 -1.73
CA LEU A 71 -9.43 -2.77 -2.22
C LEU A 71 -10.04 -2.77 -3.62
N GLU A 72 -11.28 -2.26 -3.73
CA GLU A 72 -11.98 -2.15 -5.01
C GLU A 72 -11.52 -0.91 -5.81
N ILE A 73 -11.42 -1.06 -7.13
CA ILE A 73 -11.13 0.05 -8.04
C ILE A 73 -12.30 1.04 -8.02
N ASN A 74 -11.99 2.33 -8.12
CA ASN A 74 -12.87 3.50 -8.01
C ASN A 74 -13.45 3.73 -6.60
N LYS A 75 -12.95 3.04 -5.56
CA LYS A 75 -13.29 3.38 -4.17
C LYS A 75 -12.35 4.41 -3.58
N LYS A 76 -12.89 5.23 -2.69
CA LYS A 76 -12.13 6.18 -1.88
C LYS A 76 -11.69 5.52 -0.58
N VAL A 77 -10.43 5.75 -0.22
CA VAL A 77 -9.81 5.23 1.00
C VAL A 77 -9.05 6.34 1.72
N LYS A 78 -9.01 6.27 3.06
CA LYS A 78 -8.10 7.06 3.89
C LYS A 78 -6.90 6.22 4.25
N ILE A 79 -5.71 6.77 4.02
CA ILE A 79 -4.45 6.08 4.28
C ILE A 79 -3.60 6.91 5.24
N ARG A 80 -3.02 6.26 6.26
CA ARG A 80 -1.94 6.79 7.10
C ARG A 80 -0.90 5.72 7.37
N TYR A 81 0.30 6.12 7.75
CA TYR A 81 1.40 5.21 8.09
C TYR A 81 1.54 5.09 9.60
N ILE A 82 1.43 3.87 10.13
CA ILE A 82 1.45 3.57 11.56
C ILE A 82 2.27 2.30 11.81
N TYR A 83 3.17 2.36 12.80
CA TYR A 83 3.95 1.22 13.29
C TYR A 83 4.60 0.34 12.20
N GLY A 84 5.14 0.95 11.14
CA GLY A 84 5.85 0.21 10.10
C GLY A 84 4.99 -0.13 8.87
N ASP A 85 3.67 0.02 8.93
CA ASP A 85 2.72 -0.36 7.88
C ASP A 85 1.74 0.78 7.54
N PHE A 86 0.88 0.57 6.54
CA PHE A 86 -0.16 1.52 6.15
C PHE A 86 -1.52 1.06 6.70
N GLU A 87 -2.13 1.90 7.52
CA GLU A 87 -3.52 1.74 7.89
C GLU A 87 -4.41 2.33 6.78
N ILE A 88 -5.30 1.51 6.25
CA ILE A 88 -6.19 1.84 5.12
C ILE A 88 -7.64 1.66 5.60
N LEU A 89 -8.42 2.74 5.56
CA LEU A 89 -9.84 2.77 5.89
C LEU A 89 -10.65 3.08 4.64
N GLU A 90 -11.65 2.26 4.32
CA GLU A 90 -12.59 2.58 3.26
C GLU A 90 -13.49 3.74 3.67
N VAL A 91 -13.64 4.72 2.79
CA VAL A 91 -14.61 5.79 2.98
C VAL A 91 -15.93 5.28 2.41
N GLY A 92 -16.86 4.93 3.31
CA GLY A 92 -18.23 4.59 2.93
C GLY A 92 -18.87 5.72 2.13
N MET A 93 -19.69 5.35 1.13
CA MET A 93 -20.49 6.28 0.32
C MET A 93 -21.55 6.99 1.17
#